data_AF-A0A7W0EXC7-F1
#
_entry.id   AF-A0A7W0EXC7-F1
#
_cell.length_a   1.000
_cell.length_b   1.000
_cell.length_c   1.000
_cell.angle_alpha   90.00
_cell.angle_beta   90.00
_cell.angle_gamma   90.00
#
_symmetry.space_group_name_H-M   'P 1'
#
loop_
_entity.id
_entity.type
_entity.pdbx_description
1 polymer ?
#
loop_
_entity_poly.entity_id
_entity_poly.type
_entity_poly.pdbx_seq_one_letter_code
_entity_poly.pdbx_strand_id
1 'polypeptide(L)'
;MKIRSYGLLPNRYKKEKIGQLREKLGLNPAVPERVARTIPEIMMDLTGKDITLCPVCRKGTLLPIAEFPNTRKTDKNRTAFAFG
;
A
#
# COMPACT_ATOMS: atom_id res chain seq x y z
N MET A 1 3.30 29.16 3.79
CA MET A 1 1.89 28.88 3.42
C MET A 1 1.48 27.51 3.98
N LYS A 2 0.49 27.45 4.88
CA LYS A 2 0.06 26.21 5.55
C LYS A 2 -1.03 25.54 4.70
N ILE A 3 -0.76 24.37 4.11
CA ILE A 3 -1.79 23.62 3.38
C ILE A 3 -2.85 23.18 4.40
N ARG A 4 -4.03 23.80 4.34
CA ARG A 4 -5.19 23.38 5.12
C ARG A 4 -5.87 22.25 4.33
N SER A 5 -5.85 21.03 4.87
CA SER A 5 -6.55 19.90 4.27
C SER A 5 -8.05 20.06 4.48
N TYR A 6 -8.78 20.42 3.43
CA TYR A 6 -10.24 20.44 3.40
C TYR A 6 -10.75 19.18 2.70
N GLY A 7 -11.90 18.65 3.13
CA GLY A 7 -12.54 17.49 2.52
C GLY A 7 -13.05 16.46 3.52
N LEU A 8 -13.56 15.33 3.01
CA LEU A 8 -14.20 14.28 3.80
C LEU A 8 -13.20 13.48 4.67
N LEU A 9 -11.95 13.35 4.19
CA LEU A 9 -10.90 12.52 4.81
C LEU A 9 -9.60 13.30 5.06
N PRO A 10 -9.62 14.38 5.87
CA PRO A 10 -8.42 15.16 6.17
C PRO A 10 -7.46 14.33 7.03
N ASN A 11 -6.14 14.47 6.84
CA ASN A 11 -5.15 13.58 7.46
C ASN A 11 -5.26 13.52 9.00
N ARG A 12 -5.64 14.64 9.63
CA ARG A 12 -5.85 14.75 11.09
C ARG A 12 -6.97 13.84 11.60
N TYR A 13 -8.10 13.79 10.91
CA TYR A 13 -9.30 13.06 11.34
C TYR A 13 -9.59 11.84 10.48
N LYS A 14 -8.66 11.44 9.61
CA LYS A 14 -8.87 10.39 8.61
C LYS A 14 -9.27 9.06 9.26
N LYS A 15 -8.62 8.66 10.35
CA LYS A 15 -8.92 7.40 11.05
C LYS A 15 -10.33 7.41 11.66
N GLU A 16 -10.68 8.47 12.37
CA GLU A 16 -12.00 8.65 12.99
C GLU A 16 -13.12 8.70 11.93
N LYS A 17 -12.91 9.49 10.86
CA LYS A 17 -13.86 9.61 9.75
C LYS A 17 -14.06 8.28 9.02
N ILE A 18 -13.01 7.49 8.83
CA ILE A 18 -13.13 6.16 8.23
C ILE A 18 -13.96 5.23 9.12
N GLY A 19 -13.75 5.24 10.44
CA GLY A 19 -14.56 4.46 11.38
C GLY A 19 -16.05 4.81 11.29
N GLN A 20 -16.37 6.10 11.35
CA GLN A 20 -17.75 6.60 11.22
C GLN A 20 -18.40 6.22 9.88
N LEU A 21 -17.64 6.26 8.78
CA LEU A 21 -18.14 5.85 7.46
C LEU A 21 -18.43 4.34 7.42
N ARG A 22 -17.58 3.51 8.05
CA ARG A 22 -17.78 2.06 8.12
C ARG A 22 -19.02 1.71 8.95
N GLU A 23 -19.22 2.35 10.10
CA GLU A 23 -20.43 2.17 10.91
C GLU A 23 -21.70 2.48 10.12
N LYS A 24 -21.70 3.60 9.39
CA LYS A 24 -22.83 4.00 8.53
C LYS A 24 -23.09 3.03 7.38
N LEU A 25 -22.08 2.27 6.96
CA LEU A 25 -22.20 1.22 5.96
C LEU A 25 -22.55 -0.15 6.57
N GLY A 26 -22.78 -0.23 7.90
CA GLY A 26 -23.01 -1.49 8.61
C GLY A 26 -21.77 -2.38 8.70
N LEU A 27 -20.58 -1.81 8.50
CA LEU A 27 -19.29 -2.49 8.57
C LEU A 27 -18.63 -2.27 9.93
N ASN A 28 -17.74 -3.17 10.32
CA ASN A 28 -16.94 -3.02 11.54
C ASN A 28 -16.13 -1.69 11.50
N PRO A 29 -16.28 -0.79 12.50
CA PRO A 29 -15.55 0.48 12.59
C PRO A 29 -14.03 0.32 12.64
N ALA A 30 -13.54 -0.80 13.16
CA ALA A 30 -12.12 -1.06 13.24
C ALA A 30 -11.53 -1.19 11.82
N VAL A 31 -10.40 -0.52 11.61
CA VAL A 31 -9.59 -0.74 10.40
C VAL A 31 -9.02 -2.15 10.52
N PRO A 32 -9.25 -3.03 9.53
CA PRO A 32 -8.71 -4.38 9.58
C PRO A 32 -7.19 -4.29 9.65
N GLU A 33 -6.62 -5.09 10.55
CA GLU A 33 -5.18 -5.21 10.66
C GLU A 33 -4.63 -5.75 9.34
N ARG A 34 -3.60 -5.09 8.81
CA ARG A 34 -2.94 -5.59 7.60
C ARG A 34 -2.19 -6.84 7.98
N VAL A 35 -2.80 -7.99 7.67
CA VAL A 35 -2.11 -9.27 7.73
C VAL A 35 -0.92 -9.18 6.78
N ALA A 36 0.28 -9.45 7.30
CA ALA A 36 1.48 -9.55 6.49
C ALA A 36 1.38 -10.80 5.61
N ARG A 37 0.80 -10.64 4.41
CA ARG A 37 0.75 -11.68 3.39
C ARG A 37 1.96 -11.57 2.49
N THR A 38 2.45 -12.70 2.00
CA THR A 38 3.52 -12.69 1.01
C THR A 38 2.97 -12.22 -0.34
N ILE A 39 3.84 -11.63 -1.18
CA ILE A 39 3.45 -11.22 -2.54
C ILE A 39 2.83 -12.38 -3.36
N PRO A 40 3.40 -13.61 -3.37
CA PRO A 40 2.79 -14.71 -4.11
C PRO A 40 1.39 -15.08 -3.60
N GLU A 41 1.14 -15.08 -2.28
CA GLU A 41 -0.20 -15.29 -1.72
C GLU A 41 -1.20 -14.23 -2.20
N ILE A 42 -0.81 -12.96 -2.15
CA ILE A 42 -1.67 -11.85 -2.60
C ILE A 42 -1.99 -11.99 -4.09
N MET A 43 -1.00 -12.34 -4.90
CA MET A 43 -1.20 -12.50 -6.34
C MET A 43 -2.09 -13.71 -6.65
N MET A 44 -1.94 -14.79 -5.90
CA MET A 44 -2.80 -15.97 -6.02
C MET A 44 -4.26 -15.64 -5.65
N ASP A 45 -4.50 -14.93 -4.55
CA ASP A 45 -5.84 -14.52 -4.14
C ASP A 45 -6.52 -13.59 -5.17
N LEU A 46 -5.76 -12.66 -5.75
CA LEU A 46 -6.29 -11.64 -6.66
C LEU A 46 -6.48 -12.16 -8.09
N THR A 47 -5.58 -13.03 -8.56
CA THR A 47 -5.51 -13.41 -9.98
C THR A 47 -5.67 -14.91 -10.23
N GLY A 48 -5.60 -15.73 -9.17
CA GLY A 48 -5.59 -17.20 -9.27
C GLY A 48 -4.34 -17.77 -9.94
N LYS A 49 -3.28 -16.97 -10.07
CA LYS A 49 -2.05 -17.35 -10.77
C LYS A 49 -0.86 -17.26 -9.84
N ASP A 50 -0.04 -18.30 -9.88
CA ASP A 50 1.26 -18.30 -9.23
C ASP A 50 2.26 -17.51 -10.08
N ILE A 51 2.65 -16.33 -9.59
CA ILE A 51 3.63 -15.45 -10.22
C ILE A 51 5.06 -16.01 -10.18
N THR A 52 5.30 -17.05 -9.38
CA THR A 52 6.61 -17.71 -9.31
C THR A 52 6.78 -18.75 -10.42
N LEU A 53 5.71 -19.13 -11.13
CA LEU A 53 5.81 -20.08 -12.23
C LEU A 53 6.14 -19.38 -13.55
N CYS A 54 6.90 -20.07 -14.40
CA CYS A 54 7.19 -19.62 -15.75
C CYS A 54 5.88 -19.50 -16.57
N PRO A 55 5.60 -18.34 -17.18
CA PRO A 55 4.36 -18.13 -17.94
C PRO A 55 4.27 -18.97 -19.22
N VAL A 56 5.41 -19.48 -19.72
CA VAL A 56 5.49 -20.28 -20.94
C VAL A 56 5.28 -21.77 -20.66
N CYS A 57 6.10 -22.34 -19.78
CA CYS A 57 6.07 -23.80 -19.53
C CYS A 57 5.16 -24.21 -18.37
N ARG A 58 4.83 -23.29 -17.44
CA ARG A 58 4.04 -23.53 -16.21
C ARG A 58 4.55 -24.64 -15.29
N LYS A 59 5.79 -25.10 -15.50
CA LYS A 59 6.44 -26.18 -14.74
C LYS A 59 7.69 -25.72 -14.00
N GLY A 60 8.42 -24.77 -14.58
CA GLY A 60 9.63 -24.20 -13.98
C GLY A 60 9.31 -23.03 -13.06
N THR A 61 10.07 -22.89 -11.98
CA THR A 61 10.01 -21.77 -11.05
C THR A 61 10.96 -20.66 -11.49
N LEU A 62 10.48 -19.42 -11.52
CA LEU A 62 11.25 -18.21 -11.77
C LEU A 62 12.15 -17.92 -10.57
N LEU A 63 13.40 -17.54 -10.85
CA LEU A 63 14.36 -17.14 -9.84
C LEU A 63 14.59 -15.63 -9.92
N PRO A 64 14.63 -14.91 -8.78
CA PRO A 64 14.99 -13.50 -8.77
C PRO A 64 16.46 -13.35 -9.19
N ILE A 65 16.72 -12.50 -10.19
CA ILE A 65 18.07 -12.28 -10.74
C ILE A 65 18.70 -11.02 -10.16
N ALA A 66 17.88 -10.02 -9.83
CA ALA A 66 18.32 -8.77 -9.24
C ALA A 66 17.20 -8.15 -8.41
N GLU A 67 17.57 -7.55 -7.29
CA GLU A 67 16.68 -6.68 -6.53
C GLU A 67 16.98 -5.22 -6.90
N PHE A 68 15.94 -4.50 -7.33
CA PHE A 68 16.09 -3.07 -7.57
C PHE A 68 16.00 -2.30 -6.26
N PRO A 69 16.91 -1.34 -6.01
CA PRO A 69 16.85 -0.53 -4.80
C PRO A 69 15.53 0.23 -4.77
N ASN A 70 14.84 0.20 -3.62
CA ASN A 70 13.65 0.99 -3.42
C ASN A 70 14.03 2.48 -3.34
N THR A 71 13.96 3.17 -4.48
CA THR A 71 14.29 4.60 -4.61
C THR A 71 13.23 5.51 -3.99
N ARG A 72 12.08 4.97 -3.53
CA ARG A 72 11.08 5.74 -2.76
C ARG A 72 11.50 5.95 -1.30
N LYS A 73 12.79 6.17 -1.04
CA LYS A 73 13.16 6.87 0.19
C LYS A 73 12.69 8.31 0.00
N THR A 74 11.65 8.72 0.72
CA THR A 74 11.44 10.15 0.99
C THR A 74 12.75 10.67 1.54
N ASP A 75 13.48 11.43 0.75
CA ASP A 75 14.71 12.03 1.16
C ASP A 75 14.35 13.07 2.22
N LYS A 76 14.67 12.77 3.48
CA LYS A 76 14.44 13.69 4.60
C LYS A 76 15.22 15.01 4.45
N ASN A 77 16.08 15.11 3.43
CA ASN A 77 16.95 16.24 3.16
C ASN A 77 16.49 17.12 1.97
N ARG A 78 15.43 16.81 1.19
CA ARG A 78 14.87 17.78 0.21
C ARG A 78 14.22 18.99 0.83
N THR A 79 13.95 18.97 2.14
CA THR A 79 13.42 20.12 2.86
C THR A 79 14.49 21.15 3.25
N ALA A 80 15.78 20.92 2.93
CA ALA A 80 16.85 21.87 3.24
C ALA A 80 17.14 22.92 2.14
N PHE A 81 16.55 22.79 0.93
CA PHE A 81 16.78 23.73 -0.18
C PHE A 81 15.48 24.32 -0.74
N ALA A 82 14.66 24.89 0.14
CA ALA A 82 13.51 25.68 -0.29
C ALA A 82 13.25 26.85 0.65
N PHE A 83 14.29 27.57 1.07
CA PHE A 83 14.22 28.96 1.57
C PHE A 83 15.59 29.62 1.38
N GLY A 84 15.74 30.26 0.22
CA GLY A 84 16.73 31.29 -0.10
C GLY A 84 16.03 32.28 -1.01
#